data_AF-A0A392NKP9-F1
#
_entry.id   AF-A0A392NKP9-F1
#
_cell.length_a   1.000
_cell.length_b   1.000
_cell.length_c   1.000
_cell.angle_alpha   90.00
_cell.angle_beta   90.00
_cell.angle_gamma   90.00
#
_symmetry.space_group_name_H-M   'P 1'
#
loop_
_entity.id
_entity.type
_entity.pdbx_description
1 polymer ?
#
loop_
_entity_poly.entity_id
_entity_poly.type
_entity_poly.pdbx_seq_one_letter_code
_entity_poly.pdbx_strand_id
1 'polypeptide(L)'
;ADENLRLIRSSLPEAVEACVDAAGHEFDVLRQRTLLRAASYGQAFCSNFHRDRIQEMCKILRVLNAVRSLEIGIPLSIQQYKLLTPSVLIGRLINAHQHLLALRISEYLGMNQKYVRNPRIGFQR
;
A
#
# COMPACT_ATOMS: atom_id res chain seq x y z
N ALA A 1 -33.09 8.75 -10.07
CA ALA A 1 -31.78 8.79 -9.39
C ALA A 1 -31.73 7.84 -8.19
N ASP A 2 -32.74 7.86 -7.31
CA ASP A 2 -32.80 7.02 -6.10
C ASP A 2 -33.05 5.51 -6.39
N GLU A 3 -33.69 5.19 -7.52
CA GLU A 3 -33.96 3.81 -7.98
C GLU A 3 -32.70 3.06 -8.42
N ASN A 4 -31.78 3.72 -9.13
CA ASN A 4 -30.51 3.13 -9.56
C ASN A 4 -29.59 2.84 -8.36
N LEU A 5 -29.61 3.71 -7.34
CA LEU A 5 -28.88 3.49 -6.09
C LEU A 5 -29.44 2.30 -5.28
N ARG A 6 -30.75 2.02 -5.36
CA ARG A 6 -31.36 0.83 -4.74
C ARG A 6 -30.97 -0.48 -5.45
N LEU A 7 -30.82 -0.45 -6.77
CA LEU A 7 -30.40 -1.62 -7.56
C LEU A 7 -28.91 -1.97 -7.35
N ILE A 8 -28.05 -0.97 -7.19
CA ILE A 8 -26.59 -1.17 -7.05
C ILE A 8 -26.18 -1.39 -5.59
N ARG A 9 -27.03 -1.02 -4.62
CA ARG A 9 -26.70 -1.05 -3.17
C ARG A 9 -26.19 -2.40 -2.68
N SER A 10 -26.69 -3.51 -3.22
CA SER A 10 -26.23 -4.86 -2.89
C SER A 10 -24.85 -5.18 -3.46
N SER A 11 -24.53 -4.70 -4.67
CA SER A 11 -23.25 -4.93 -5.36
C SER A 11 -22.21 -3.83 -5.11
N LEU A 12 -22.60 -2.72 -4.47
CA LEU A 12 -21.71 -1.58 -4.23
C LEU A 12 -20.49 -1.94 -3.36
N PRO A 13 -20.61 -2.72 -2.26
CA PRO A 13 -19.45 -3.12 -1.48
C PRO A 13 -18.43 -3.93 -2.30
N GLU A 14 -18.91 -4.79 -3.19
CA GLU A 14 -18.07 -5.58 -4.10
C GLU A 14 -17.36 -4.69 -5.12
N ALA A 15 -18.06 -3.72 -5.70
CA ALA A 15 -17.46 -2.74 -6.61
C ALA A 15 -16.39 -1.87 -5.92
N VAL A 16 -16.61 -1.47 -4.67
CA VAL A 16 -15.62 -0.75 -3.86
C VAL A 16 -14.39 -1.61 -3.63
N GLU A 17 -14.55 -2.87 -3.22
CA GLU A 17 -13.42 -3.78 -3.03
C GLU A 17 -12.66 -4.01 -4.34
N ALA A 18 -13.36 -4.21 -5.45
CA ALA A 18 -12.75 -4.37 -6.77
C ALA A 18 -11.91 -3.14 -7.18
N CYS A 19 -12.37 -1.93 -6.87
CA CYS A 19 -11.58 -0.71 -7.09
C CYS A 19 -10.33 -0.65 -6.20
N VAL A 20 -10.41 -1.08 -4.94
CA VAL A 20 -9.25 -1.16 -4.04
C VAL A 20 -8.23 -2.16 -4.55
N ASP A 21 -8.68 -3.36 -4.91
CA ASP A 21 -7.80 -4.42 -5.42
C ASP A 21 -7.19 -4.04 -6.78
N ALA A 22 -7.99 -3.47 -7.69
CA ALA A 22 -7.48 -2.96 -8.97
C ALA A 22 -6.40 -1.90 -8.77
N ALA A 23 -6.56 -0.97 -7.82
CA ALA A 23 -5.52 -0.01 -7.48
C ALA A 23 -4.22 -0.71 -7.05
N GLY A 24 -4.33 -1.87 -6.41
CA GLY A 24 -3.20 -2.68 -6.01
C GLY A 24 -2.41 -3.32 -7.16
N HIS A 25 -3.06 -3.54 -8.29
CA HIS A 25 -2.48 -4.14 -9.49
C HIS A 25 -1.91 -3.10 -10.46
N GLU A 26 -2.27 -1.83 -10.31
CA GLU A 26 -1.73 -0.74 -11.13
C GLU A 26 -0.33 -0.30 -10.69
N PHE A 27 0.49 0.08 -11.66
CA PHE A 27 1.80 0.71 -11.43
C PHE A 27 1.75 2.24 -11.64
N ASP A 28 0.77 2.73 -12.40
CA ASP A 28 0.57 4.16 -12.63
C ASP A 28 -0.09 4.81 -11.40
N VAL A 29 0.64 5.74 -10.79
CA VAL A 29 0.20 6.49 -9.59
C VAL A 29 -1.10 7.27 -9.83
N LEU A 30 -1.33 7.77 -11.04
CA LEU A 30 -2.56 8.48 -11.39
C LEU A 30 -3.76 7.52 -11.40
N ARG A 31 -3.60 6.33 -11.97
CA ARG A 31 -4.66 5.31 -11.99
C ARG A 31 -4.97 4.77 -10.60
N GLN A 32 -3.94 4.44 -9.82
CA GLN A 32 -4.08 4.06 -8.42
C GLN A 32 -4.90 5.10 -7.63
N ARG A 33 -4.57 6.38 -7.78
CA ARG A 33 -5.27 7.47 -7.09
C ARG A 33 -6.72 7.62 -7.54
N THR A 34 -6.99 7.47 -8.83
CA THR A 34 -8.36 7.52 -9.37
C THR A 34 -9.21 6.38 -8.85
N LEU A 35 -8.69 5.15 -8.84
CA LEU A 35 -9.37 3.96 -8.31
C LEU A 35 -9.65 4.08 -6.80
N LEU A 36 -8.66 4.52 -6.01
CA LEU A 36 -8.85 4.73 -4.57
C LEU A 36 -9.85 5.85 -4.25
N ARG A 37 -9.91 6.90 -5.08
CA ARG A 37 -10.94 7.95 -4.95
C ARG A 37 -12.33 7.41 -5.26
N ALA A 38 -12.47 6.60 -6.30
CA ALA A 38 -13.74 5.94 -6.63
C ALA A 38 -14.19 5.01 -5.50
N ALA A 39 -13.28 4.20 -4.97
CA ALA A 39 -13.54 3.34 -3.81
C ALA A 39 -13.95 4.16 -2.56
N SER A 40 -13.24 5.25 -2.26
CA SER A 40 -13.55 6.11 -1.10
C SER A 40 -14.92 6.78 -1.23
N TYR A 41 -15.30 7.18 -2.45
CA TYR A 41 -16.64 7.71 -2.70
C TYR A 41 -17.71 6.63 -2.50
N GLY A 42 -17.53 5.43 -3.08
CA GLY A 42 -18.48 4.32 -2.91
C GLY A 42 -18.59 3.82 -1.47
N GLN A 43 -17.49 3.85 -0.72
CA GLN A 43 -17.45 3.49 0.70
C GLN A 43 -18.39 4.35 1.55
N ALA A 44 -18.58 5.63 1.21
CA ALA A 44 -19.48 6.53 1.94
C ALA A 44 -20.95 6.07 1.93
N PHE A 45 -21.32 5.22 0.97
CA PHE A 45 -22.66 4.66 0.81
C PHE A 45 -22.77 3.19 1.28
N CYS A 46 -21.67 2.60 1.76
CA CYS A 46 -21.62 1.23 2.27
C CYS A 46 -21.60 1.23 3.81
N SER A 47 -22.59 0.60 4.44
CA SER A 47 -22.66 0.49 5.91
C SER A 47 -21.69 -0.53 6.51
N ASN A 48 -21.30 -1.56 5.74
CA ASN A 48 -20.55 -2.73 6.23
C ASN A 48 -19.14 -2.86 5.63
N PHE A 49 -18.64 -1.83 4.94
CA PHE A 49 -17.30 -1.88 4.36
C PHE A 49 -16.23 -1.50 5.40
N HIS A 50 -15.15 -2.26 5.48
CA HIS A 50 -14.05 -2.02 6.42
C HIS A 50 -13.37 -0.69 6.10
N ARG A 51 -13.50 0.28 7.01
CA ARG A 51 -12.99 1.64 6.78
C ARG A 51 -11.47 1.68 6.57
N ASP A 52 -10.77 0.75 7.21
CA ASP A 52 -9.31 0.67 7.18
C ASP A 52 -8.76 0.12 5.85
N ARG A 53 -9.58 -0.61 5.07
CA ARG A 53 -9.12 -1.30 3.85
C ARG A 53 -8.53 -0.35 2.81
N ILE A 54 -9.17 0.79 2.58
CA ILE A 54 -8.69 1.83 1.66
C ILE A 54 -7.41 2.47 2.22
N GLN A 55 -7.36 2.72 3.53
CA GLN A 55 -6.20 3.33 4.19
C GLN A 55 -4.98 2.39 4.14
N GLU A 56 -5.18 1.09 4.38
CA GLU A 56 -4.17 0.05 4.25
C GLU A 56 -3.62 -0.01 2.83
N MET A 57 -4.51 -0.05 1.82
CA MET A 57 -4.09 -0.05 0.42
C MET A 57 -3.29 1.20 0.06
N CYS A 58 -3.74 2.39 0.51
CA CYS A 58 -3.00 3.64 0.33
C CYS A 58 -1.60 3.57 0.97
N LYS A 59 -1.50 3.02 2.19
CA LYS A 59 -0.24 2.86 2.92
C LYS A 59 0.73 1.96 2.16
N ILE A 60 0.24 0.82 1.66
CA ILE A 60 1.03 -0.14 0.86
C ILE A 60 1.49 0.50 -0.44
N LEU A 61 0.58 1.13 -1.19
CA LEU A 61 0.90 1.74 -2.49
C LEU A 61 1.91 2.89 -2.35
N ARG A 62 1.85 3.68 -1.27
CA ARG A 62 2.86 4.72 -1.01
C ARG A 62 4.27 4.14 -0.85
N VAL A 63 4.40 3.05 -0.11
CA VAL A 63 5.69 2.35 0.06
C VAL A 63 6.14 1.76 -1.28
N LEU A 64 5.25 1.07 -1.99
CA LEU A 64 5.56 0.46 -3.28
C LEU A 64 5.98 1.49 -4.34
N ASN A 65 5.26 2.60 -4.45
CA ASN A 65 5.61 3.65 -5.41
C ASN A 65 6.96 4.30 -5.08
N ALA A 66 7.28 4.46 -3.79
CA ALA A 66 8.58 4.98 -3.38
C ALA A 66 9.73 4.05 -3.77
N VAL A 67 9.57 2.73 -3.65
CA VAL A 67 10.63 1.77 -4.00
C VAL A 67 10.67 1.41 -5.49
N ARG A 68 9.56 1.60 -6.21
CA ARG A 68 9.46 1.42 -7.67
C ARG A 68 9.96 2.64 -8.46
N SER A 69 10.23 3.77 -7.80
CA SER A 69 10.76 4.94 -8.49
C SER A 69 12.05 4.58 -9.23
N LEU A 70 12.31 5.24 -10.36
CA LEU A 70 13.49 4.98 -11.18
C LEU A 70 14.81 5.14 -10.42
N GLU A 71 14.83 6.00 -9.40
CA GLU A 71 15.99 6.23 -8.53
C GLU A 71 16.30 5.03 -7.62
N ILE A 72 15.29 4.24 -7.24
CA ILE A 72 15.43 3.10 -6.32
C ILE A 72 15.45 1.77 -7.07
N GLY A 73 14.61 1.63 -8.10
CA GLY A 73 14.65 0.53 -9.05
C GLY A 73 14.27 -0.84 -8.49
N ILE A 74 13.43 -0.91 -7.44
CA ILE A 74 12.97 -2.18 -6.86
C ILE A 74 11.54 -2.49 -7.35
N PRO A 75 11.37 -3.30 -8.41
CA PRO A 75 10.05 -3.70 -8.89
C PRO A 75 9.44 -4.74 -7.95
N LEU A 76 8.55 -4.30 -7.06
CA LEU A 76 7.79 -5.18 -6.17
C LEU A 76 6.30 -5.12 -6.48
N SER A 77 5.64 -6.28 -6.58
CA SER A 77 4.18 -6.37 -6.57
C SER A 77 3.63 -6.28 -5.13
N ILE A 78 2.33 -6.03 -4.99
CA ILE A 78 1.68 -6.09 -3.67
C ILE A 78 1.82 -7.47 -3.03
N GLN A 79 1.65 -8.53 -3.81
CA GLN A 79 1.76 -9.91 -3.29
C GLN A 79 3.17 -10.17 -2.77
N GLN A 80 4.20 -9.75 -3.53
CA GLN A 80 5.58 -9.86 -3.09
C GLN A 80 5.84 -9.02 -1.83
N TYR A 81 5.34 -7.79 -1.75
CA TYR A 81 5.47 -6.96 -0.55
C TYR A 81 4.85 -7.61 0.69
N LYS A 82 3.66 -8.21 0.55
CA LYS A 82 2.96 -8.92 1.64
C LYS A 82 3.75 -10.14 2.13
N LEU A 83 4.39 -10.88 1.22
CA LEU A 83 5.21 -12.06 1.58
C LEU A 83 6.58 -11.69 2.15
N LEU A 84 7.22 -10.65 1.60
CA LEU A 84 8.58 -10.25 1.95
C LEU A 84 8.68 -9.70 3.38
N THR A 85 7.58 -9.15 3.90
CA THR A 85 7.50 -8.33 5.11
C THR A 85 8.25 -6.99 5.00
N PRO A 86 7.80 -5.94 5.71
CA PRO A 86 8.47 -4.64 5.71
C PRO A 86 9.95 -4.69 6.12
N SER A 87 10.31 -5.53 7.08
CA SER A 87 11.69 -5.61 7.61
C SER A 87 12.71 -6.01 6.55
N VAL A 88 12.36 -6.95 5.67
CA VAL A 88 13.25 -7.38 4.59
C VAL A 88 13.35 -6.29 3.52
N LEU A 89 12.29 -5.55 3.25
CA LEU A 89 12.34 -4.40 2.33
C LEU A 89 13.31 -3.34 2.85
N ILE A 90 13.23 -3.02 4.14
CA ILE A 90 14.16 -2.09 4.80
C ILE A 90 15.61 -2.59 4.69
N GLY A 91 15.86 -3.89 4.94
CA GLY A 91 17.18 -4.48 4.76
C GLY A 91 17.72 -4.36 3.33
N ARG A 92 16.87 -4.58 2.32
CA ARG A 92 17.23 -4.40 0.91
C ARG A 92 17.57 -2.95 0.58
N LEU A 93 16.81 -1.99 1.10
CA LEU A 93 17.09 -0.56 0.91
C LEU A 93 18.41 -0.16 1.56
N ILE A 94 18.72 -0.67 2.75
CA ILE A 94 20.00 -0.45 3.42
C ILE A 94 21.17 -1.02 2.60
N ASN A 95 21.02 -2.24 2.07
CA ASN A 95 22.04 -2.87 1.23
C ASN A 95 22.23 -2.16 -0.11
N ALA A 96 21.19 -1.48 -0.61
CA ALA A 96 21.24 -0.65 -1.81
C ALA A 96 21.72 0.79 -1.52
N HIS A 97 22.27 1.07 -0.34
CA HIS A 97 22.70 2.40 0.13
C HIS A 97 21.59 3.46 0.22
N GLN A 98 20.31 3.06 0.19
CA GLN A 98 19.13 3.92 0.29
C GLN A 98 18.72 4.16 1.76
N HIS A 99 19.69 4.56 2.59
CA HIS A 99 19.52 4.65 4.05
C HIS A 99 18.44 5.64 4.49
N LEU A 100 18.36 6.80 3.84
CA LEU A 100 17.36 7.82 4.16
C LEU A 100 15.94 7.31 3.86
N LEU A 101 15.75 6.70 2.69
CA LEU A 101 14.45 6.13 2.31
C LEU A 101 14.04 4.98 3.25
N ALA A 102 14.99 4.12 3.61
CA ALA A 102 14.77 3.04 4.56
C ALA A 102 14.28 3.58 5.93
N LEU A 103 14.92 4.64 6.44
CA LEU A 103 14.50 5.29 7.68
C LEU A 103 13.09 5.87 7.56
N ARG A 104 12.80 6.63 6.49
CA ARG A 104 11.49 7.24 6.26
C ARG A 104 10.37 6.22 6.16
N ILE A 105 10.59 5.11 5.45
CA ILE A 105 9.61 4.03 5.33
C ILE A 105 9.42 3.33 6.69
N SER A 106 10.49 3.07 7.43
CA SER A 106 10.40 2.48 8.78
C SER A 106 9.58 3.34 9.73
N GLU A 107 9.81 4.66 9.74
CA GLU A 107 9.04 5.64 10.52
C GLU A 107 7.57 5.65 10.10
N TYR A 108 7.31 5.69 8.79
CA TYR A 108 5.96 5.69 8.22
C TYR A 108 5.18 4.40 8.55
N LEU A 109 5.86 3.27 8.62
CA LEU A 109 5.27 1.99 8.98
C LEU A 109 5.13 1.80 10.51
N GLY A 110 5.68 2.71 11.32
CA GLY A 110 5.66 2.61 12.79
C GLY A 110 6.57 1.51 13.33
N MET A 111 7.58 1.11 12.56
CA MET A 111 8.52 0.06 12.97
C MET A 111 9.48 0.63 14.02
N ASN A 112 9.66 -0.10 15.13
CA ASN A 112 10.61 0.28 16.17
C ASN A 112 12.01 0.45 15.57
N GLN A 113 12.53 1.69 15.61
CA GLN A 113 13.79 2.14 14.97
C GLN A 113 15.07 1.38 15.38
N LYS A 114 14.99 0.42 16.31
CA LYS A 114 16.12 -0.36 16.82
C LYS A 114 16.84 -1.17 15.72
N TYR A 115 16.13 -1.56 14.65
CA TYR A 115 16.72 -2.33 13.54
C TYR A 115 17.39 -1.47 12.46
N VAL A 116 16.97 -0.21 12.29
CA VAL A 116 17.49 0.68 11.23
C VAL A 116 18.81 1.33 11.63
N ARG A 117 19.00 1.60 12.93
CA ARG A 117 20.23 2.25 13.44
C ARG A 117 21.43 1.32 13.57
N ASN A 118 21.26 0.01 13.40
CA ASN A 118 22.39 -0.92 13.50
C ASN A 118 22.36 -1.99 12.38
N PRO A 119 22.88 -1.68 11.18
CA PRO A 119 22.92 -2.62 10.05
C PRO A 119 23.76 -3.88 10.30
N ARG A 120 24.44 -3.99 11.45
CA ARG A 120 25.24 -5.17 11.83
C ARG A 120 24.52 -6.21 12.69
N ILE A 121 23.34 -5.93 13.21
CA ILE A 121 22.67 -6.85 14.17
C ILE A 121 21.67 -7.80 13.47
N GLY A 122 21.29 -7.54 12.22
CA GLY A 122 20.27 -8.34 11.51
C GLY A 122 20.75 -9.61 10.79
N PHE A 123 22.05 -9.92 10.78
CA PHE A 123 22.63 -11.06 10.04
C PHE A 123 23.00 -12.28 10.91
N GLN A 124 22.52 -12.34 12.15
CA GLN A 124 22.64 -13.55 12.97
C GLN A 124 21.30 -13.93 13.60
N ARG A 125 20.49 -14.66 12.85
CA ARG A 125 19.87 -15.95 13.23
C ARG A 125 18.89 -16.41 12.16
#